data_AF-A0A6J1ZIR3-F1
#
_entry.id   AF-A0A6J1ZIR3-F1
#
_cell.length_a   1.000
_cell.length_b   1.000
_cell.length_c   1.000
_cell.angle_alpha   90.00
_cell.angle_beta   90.00
_cell.angle_gamma   90.00
#
_symmetry.space_group_name_H-M   'P 1'
#
loop_
_entity.id
_entity.type
_entity.pdbx_description
1 polymer ?
#
loop_
_entity_poly.entity_id
_entity_poly.type
_entity_poly.pdbx_seq_one_letter_code
_entity_poly.pdbx_strand_id
1 'polypeptide(L)'
;MPLPWQPALSSQYCDCQVCPPGTYGKDCKQVCQCSAENEKCHPVTGRYTCLPGYHGNRCHLRCPEGTYDLNCQRMHKYLNGGSCDTVIGTYHCPPGFIGADCSQTCPEDHHGRDCVQPCSCGSGQCDPVTGRCQCPPGKMRARCQQGNNGCRVTLSVQALTKLHYESRCGAKEYNSMGIVYNTFFLNAALII
;
A
#
# COMPACT_ATOMS: atom_id res chain seq x y z
N MET A 1 -23.54 -44.83 40.16
CA MET A 1 -23.07 -43.74 41.03
C MET A 1 -21.86 -43.10 40.34
N PRO A 2 -22.03 -41.97 39.64
CA PRO A 2 -20.91 -41.29 38.97
C PRO A 2 -20.12 -40.47 39.99
N LEU A 3 -18.78 -40.55 39.91
CA LEU A 3 -17.85 -39.83 40.77
C LEU A 3 -17.78 -38.33 40.40
N PRO A 4 -17.57 -37.44 41.39
CA PRO A 4 -17.49 -36.00 41.19
C PRO A 4 -16.22 -35.57 40.46
N TRP A 5 -16.38 -34.56 39.60
CA TRP A 5 -15.32 -33.84 38.91
C TRP A 5 -14.37 -33.15 39.89
N GLN A 6 -13.08 -33.46 39.84
CA GLN A 6 -12.02 -32.57 40.30
C GLN A 6 -10.91 -32.53 39.23
N PRO A 7 -10.63 -31.36 38.62
CA PRO A 7 -9.49 -31.23 37.74
C PRO A 7 -8.20 -31.25 38.56
N ALA A 8 -7.40 -32.30 38.37
CA ALA A 8 -5.96 -32.24 38.57
C ALA A 8 -5.37 -31.32 37.49
N LEU A 9 -4.62 -30.30 37.88
CA LEU A 9 -3.48 -29.70 37.16
C LEU A 9 -3.05 -28.44 37.94
N SER A 10 -2.10 -28.61 38.88
CA SER A 10 -1.27 -27.47 39.26
C SER A 10 -0.40 -27.14 38.05
N SER A 11 -0.90 -26.24 37.22
CA SER A 11 -0.11 -25.59 36.17
C SER A 11 1.04 -24.86 36.85
N GLN A 12 2.22 -25.49 36.89
CA GLN A 12 3.47 -24.81 37.18
C GLN A 12 3.81 -23.97 35.95
N TYR A 13 3.13 -22.85 35.79
CA TYR A 13 3.51 -21.82 34.84
C TYR A 13 4.84 -21.24 35.33
N CYS A 14 5.95 -21.62 34.70
CA CYS A 14 7.22 -20.95 34.92
C CYS A 14 7.08 -19.53 34.38
N ASP A 15 6.82 -18.58 35.27
CA ASP A 15 6.89 -17.17 34.93
C ASP A 15 8.36 -16.86 34.58
N CYS A 16 8.65 -16.63 33.31
CA CYS A 16 9.99 -16.27 32.85
C CYS A 16 10.29 -14.87 33.36
N GLN A 17 10.82 -14.75 34.58
CA GLN A 17 11.21 -13.47 35.15
C GLN A 17 12.26 -12.80 34.26
N VAL A 18 11.83 -11.78 33.50
CA VAL A 18 12.73 -10.97 32.68
C VAL A 18 13.46 -10.00 33.60
N CYS A 19 14.79 -10.06 33.61
CA CYS A 19 15.60 -9.14 34.42
C CYS A 19 15.53 -7.71 33.91
N PRO A 20 15.55 -6.71 34.81
CA PRO A 20 15.60 -5.31 34.42
C PRO A 20 16.87 -5.00 33.61
N PRO A 21 16.86 -3.92 32.78
CA PRO A 21 18.03 -3.53 32.01
C PRO A 21 19.28 -3.39 32.88
N GLY A 22 20.38 -4.01 32.45
CA GLY A 22 21.65 -3.98 33.18
C GLY A 22 21.85 -5.12 34.17
N THR A 23 20.89 -6.04 34.35
CA THR A 23 21.09 -7.24 35.17
C THR A 23 20.70 -8.54 34.45
N TYR A 24 21.22 -9.66 34.95
CA TYR A 24 20.97 -10.98 34.41
C TYR A 24 21.04 -12.09 35.46
N GLY A 25 20.69 -13.32 35.05
CA GLY A 25 20.82 -14.53 35.83
C GLY A 25 19.62 -14.79 36.73
N LYS A 26 19.69 -15.88 37.51
CA LYS A 26 18.64 -16.23 38.47
C LYS A 26 18.49 -15.11 39.50
N ASP A 27 17.25 -14.67 39.72
CA ASP A 27 16.90 -13.56 40.61
C ASP A 27 17.52 -12.20 40.23
N CYS A 28 18.08 -12.05 39.03
CA CYS A 28 18.62 -10.78 38.51
C CYS A 28 19.72 -10.13 39.36
N LYS A 29 20.51 -10.97 40.06
CA LYS A 29 21.58 -10.52 40.97
C LYS A 29 22.90 -10.24 40.27
N GLN A 30 23.06 -10.64 39.01
CA GLN A 30 24.29 -10.44 38.25
C GLN A 30 24.16 -9.16 37.42
N VAL A 31 25.22 -8.34 37.37
CA VAL A 31 25.21 -7.05 36.69
C VAL A 31 25.94 -7.17 35.34
N CYS A 32 25.32 -6.65 34.29
CA CYS A 32 25.91 -6.60 32.96
C CYS A 32 26.98 -5.49 32.89
N GLN A 33 28.12 -5.79 32.28
CA GLN A 33 29.22 -4.84 32.05
C GLN A 33 29.30 -4.49 30.57
N CYS A 34 28.23 -3.87 30.02
CA CYS A 34 28.23 -3.41 28.63
C CYS A 34 29.29 -2.32 28.45
N SER A 35 30.20 -2.51 27.50
CA SER A 35 31.34 -1.61 27.29
C SER A 35 31.20 -0.77 26.02
N ALA A 36 30.39 -1.23 25.06
CA ALA A 36 30.09 -0.51 23.83
C ALA A 36 28.62 -0.08 23.75
N GLU A 37 28.36 0.97 22.99
CA GLU A 37 27.06 1.64 22.86
C GLU A 37 25.96 0.72 22.29
N ASN A 38 26.30 -0.17 21.37
CA ASN A 38 25.35 -1.08 20.70
C ASN A 38 25.43 -2.52 21.22
N GLU A 39 25.90 -2.73 22.45
CA GLU A 39 25.94 -4.04 23.11
C GLU A 39 24.74 -4.24 24.03
N LYS A 40 24.07 -5.39 23.86
CA LYS A 40 23.00 -5.86 24.73
C LYS A 40 23.42 -7.12 25.46
N CYS A 41 23.17 -7.15 26.76
CA CYS A 41 23.40 -8.29 27.62
C CYS A 41 22.15 -9.19 27.68
N HIS A 42 22.33 -10.50 27.57
CA HIS A 42 21.24 -11.46 27.62
C HIS A 42 20.72 -11.63 29.06
N PRO A 43 19.42 -11.41 29.35
CA PRO A 43 18.90 -11.34 30.73
C PRO A 43 18.98 -12.66 31.49
N VAL A 44 19.06 -13.80 30.81
CA VAL A 44 19.23 -15.13 31.46
C VAL A 44 20.69 -15.54 31.62
N THR A 45 21.52 -15.37 30.59
CA THR A 45 22.87 -15.98 30.52
C THR A 45 24.00 -14.97 30.74
N GLY A 46 23.73 -13.66 30.61
CA GLY A 46 24.75 -12.61 30.67
C GLY A 46 25.63 -12.48 29.43
N ARG A 47 25.37 -13.25 28.37
CA ARG A 47 26.13 -13.17 27.13
C ARG A 47 25.84 -11.86 26.39
N TYR A 48 26.87 -11.24 25.84
CA TYR A 48 26.73 -10.02 25.02
C TYR A 48 26.37 -10.34 23.57
N THR A 49 25.47 -9.54 23.02
CA THR A 49 25.00 -9.59 21.64
C THR A 49 24.85 -8.17 21.12
N CYS A 50 25.12 -7.94 19.84
CA CYS A 50 24.89 -6.63 19.24
C CYS A 50 23.39 -6.31 19.11
N LEU A 51 23.05 -5.02 19.22
CA LEU A 51 21.74 -4.54 18.83
C LEU A 51 21.48 -4.83 17.34
N PRO A 52 20.20 -5.01 16.94
CA PRO A 52 19.85 -5.18 15.53
C PRO A 52 20.46 -4.07 14.67
N GLY A 53 21.02 -4.45 13.52
CA GLY A 53 21.69 -3.51 12.60
C GLY A 53 23.17 -3.29 12.90
N TYR A 54 23.74 -3.91 13.96
CA TYR A 54 25.14 -3.81 14.31
C TYR A 54 25.84 -5.18 14.41
N HIS A 55 27.13 -5.21 14.12
CA HIS A 55 27.98 -6.39 14.24
C HIS A 55 29.44 -6.04 14.57
N GLY A 56 30.27 -7.08 14.67
CA GLY A 56 31.70 -6.98 15.03
C GLY A 56 31.94 -7.22 16.52
N ASN A 57 33.22 -7.28 16.90
CA ASN A 57 33.64 -7.65 18.26
C ASN A 57 33.18 -6.70 19.39
N ARG A 58 32.76 -5.48 19.04
CA ARG A 58 32.24 -4.44 19.94
C ARG A 58 31.03 -3.71 19.36
N CYS A 59 30.32 -4.33 18.42
CA CYS A 59 29.10 -3.77 17.82
C CYS A 59 29.25 -2.35 17.23
N HIS A 60 30.45 -2.03 16.73
CA HIS A 60 30.77 -0.71 16.16
C HIS A 60 30.55 -0.66 14.64
N LEU A 61 30.33 -1.81 14.00
CA LEU A 61 30.07 -1.90 12.57
C LEU A 61 28.57 -1.97 12.33
N ARG A 62 28.08 -1.19 11.36
CA ARG A 62 26.70 -1.30 10.88
C ARG A 62 26.58 -2.44 9.88
N CYS A 63 25.44 -3.12 9.89
CA CYS A 63 25.13 -4.12 8.88
C CYS A 63 25.11 -3.50 7.48
N PRO A 64 25.66 -4.20 6.47
CA PRO A 64 25.49 -3.82 5.07
C PRO A 64 24.03 -3.61 4.69
N GLU A 65 23.76 -2.72 3.75
CA GLU A 65 22.38 -2.49 3.27
C GLU A 65 21.71 -3.80 2.84
N GLY A 66 20.45 -3.96 3.25
CA GLY A 66 19.68 -5.16 2.98
C GLY A 66 19.91 -6.31 3.97
N THR A 67 20.79 -6.16 4.96
CA THR A 67 21.04 -7.19 5.99
C THR A 67 20.75 -6.71 7.41
N TYR A 68 20.33 -7.63 8.26
CA TYR A 68 19.96 -7.35 9.65
C TYR A 68 20.09 -8.59 10.55
N ASP A 69 19.65 -8.44 11.80
CA ASP A 69 19.72 -9.45 12.86
C ASP A 69 21.18 -9.73 13.31
N LEU A 70 21.36 -10.74 14.17
CA LEU A 70 22.65 -11.12 14.74
C LEU A 70 23.68 -11.37 13.62
N ASN A 71 24.78 -10.63 13.65
CA ASN A 71 25.86 -10.71 12.66
C ASN A 71 25.41 -10.47 11.21
N CYS A 72 24.31 -9.76 10.97
CA CYS A 72 23.83 -9.41 9.63
C CYS A 72 23.52 -10.63 8.74
N GLN A 73 23.13 -11.75 9.35
CA GLN A 73 22.92 -13.01 8.63
C GLN A 73 21.57 -13.08 7.91
N ARG A 74 20.60 -12.25 8.29
CA ARG A 74 19.30 -12.20 7.60
C ARG A 74 19.31 -11.10 6.56
N MET A 75 18.68 -11.38 5.44
CA MET A 75 18.41 -10.39 4.40
C MET A 75 16.97 -9.92 4.51
N HIS A 76 16.77 -8.61 4.40
CA HIS A 76 15.42 -8.12 4.16
C HIS A 76 14.99 -8.50 2.75
N LYS A 77 13.75 -8.96 2.62
CA LYS A 77 13.13 -9.20 1.33
C LYS A 77 12.17 -8.03 1.07
N TYR A 78 12.56 -7.10 0.21
CA TYR A 78 11.69 -6.02 -0.26
C TYR A 78 11.30 -6.28 -1.71
N LEU A 79 10.05 -6.01 -2.05
CA LEU A 79 9.56 -6.01 -3.42
C LEU A 79 9.38 -4.58 -3.93
N ASN A 80 9.19 -4.44 -5.23
CA ASN A 80 8.85 -3.18 -5.90
C ASN A 80 9.86 -2.03 -5.70
N GLY A 81 11.09 -2.31 -5.25
CA GLY A 81 12.11 -1.30 -4.97
C GLY A 81 12.01 -0.69 -3.55
N GLY A 82 11.35 -1.38 -2.62
CA GLY A 82 11.37 -1.02 -1.21
C GLY A 82 12.78 -1.06 -0.60
N SER A 83 12.95 -0.31 0.49
CA SER A 83 14.20 -0.24 1.26
C SER A 83 13.88 -0.32 2.76
N CYS A 84 14.88 -0.59 3.59
CA CYS A 84 14.74 -0.50 5.03
C CYS A 84 15.93 0.22 5.64
N ASP A 85 15.63 1.10 6.58
CA ASP A 85 16.62 1.68 7.46
C ASP A 85 17.12 0.56 8.41
N THR A 86 18.38 0.15 8.22
CA THR A 86 18.99 -0.96 8.98
C THR A 86 19.22 -0.63 10.46
N VAL A 87 19.10 0.63 10.86
CA VAL A 87 19.37 1.12 12.22
C VAL A 87 18.08 1.26 13.01
N ILE A 88 17.04 1.81 12.39
CA ILE A 88 15.73 2.01 13.02
C ILE A 88 14.82 0.80 12.76
N GLY A 89 15.13 -0.02 11.76
CA GLY A 89 14.29 -1.14 11.32
C GLY A 89 13.00 -0.69 10.62
N THR A 90 12.97 0.56 10.11
CA THR A 90 11.79 1.12 9.45
C THR A 90 11.81 0.76 7.97
N TYR A 91 10.71 0.21 7.47
CA TYR A 91 10.53 -0.11 6.07
C TYR A 91 10.02 1.11 5.31
N HIS A 92 10.62 1.37 4.16
CA HIS A 92 10.28 2.47 3.29
C HIS A 92 9.82 1.92 1.95
N CYS A 93 8.50 1.89 1.78
CA CYS A 93 7.90 1.49 0.52
C CYS A 93 7.89 2.64 -0.49
N PRO A 94 8.03 2.32 -1.79
CA PRO A 94 7.78 3.30 -2.83
C PRO A 94 6.30 3.66 -2.87
N PRO A 95 5.95 4.83 -3.43
CA PRO A 95 4.56 5.24 -3.58
C PRO A 95 3.72 4.17 -4.29
N GLY A 96 2.51 3.93 -3.81
CA GLY A 96 1.62 2.90 -4.32
C GLY A 96 1.74 1.53 -3.66
N PHE A 97 2.67 1.34 -2.73
CA PHE A 97 2.87 0.07 -2.03
C PHE A 97 2.95 0.22 -0.52
N ILE A 98 2.53 -0.81 0.20
CA ILE A 98 2.51 -0.97 1.65
C ILE A 98 2.84 -2.42 2.07
N GLY A 99 2.93 -2.64 3.38
CA GLY A 99 3.25 -3.93 3.99
C GLY A 99 4.71 -4.03 4.43
N ALA A 100 5.04 -5.06 5.20
CA ALA A 100 6.37 -5.24 5.77
C ALA A 100 7.47 -5.45 4.70
N ASP A 101 7.10 -5.93 3.51
CA ASP A 101 7.99 -6.19 2.38
C ASP A 101 7.61 -5.38 1.12
N CYS A 102 6.69 -4.42 1.24
CA CYS A 102 6.16 -3.65 0.11
C CYS A 102 5.51 -4.51 -0.99
N SER A 103 4.99 -5.69 -0.64
CA SER A 103 4.31 -6.61 -1.57
C SER A 103 2.89 -6.19 -1.90
N GLN A 104 2.25 -5.38 -1.05
CA GLN A 104 0.85 -5.01 -1.17
C GLN A 104 0.74 -3.66 -1.86
N THR A 105 -0.15 -3.55 -2.84
CA THR A 105 -0.52 -2.27 -3.45
C THR A 105 -1.42 -1.48 -2.48
N CYS A 106 -1.46 -0.15 -2.60
CA CYS A 106 -2.42 0.66 -1.86
C CYS A 106 -3.86 0.14 -2.04
N PRO A 107 -4.70 0.25 -0.99
CA PRO A 107 -6.12 -0.02 -1.11
C PRO A 107 -6.77 0.96 -2.11
N GLU A 108 -7.88 0.56 -2.75
CA GLU A 108 -8.48 1.30 -3.89
C GLU A 108 -8.82 2.77 -3.59
N ASP A 109 -9.04 3.09 -2.32
CA ASP A 109 -9.40 4.41 -1.82
C ASP A 109 -8.21 5.26 -1.37
N HIS A 110 -6.97 4.77 -1.53
CA HIS A 110 -5.75 5.49 -1.14
C HIS A 110 -4.64 5.40 -2.19
N HIS A 111 -3.73 6.36 -2.15
CA HIS A 111 -2.58 6.44 -3.04
C HIS A 111 -1.38 7.13 -2.39
N GLY A 112 -0.27 7.16 -3.13
CA GLY A 112 0.94 7.89 -2.75
C GLY A 112 1.83 7.11 -1.78
N ARG A 113 2.71 7.82 -1.08
CA ARG A 113 3.63 7.21 -0.11
C ARG A 113 2.86 6.78 1.13
N ASP A 114 3.14 5.56 1.61
CA ASP A 114 2.48 4.94 2.76
C ASP A 114 0.94 4.87 2.63
N CYS A 115 0.40 5.06 1.42
CA CYS A 115 -1.03 5.09 1.11
C CYS A 115 -1.84 6.03 2.02
N VAL A 116 -1.29 7.19 2.39
CA VAL A 116 -1.98 8.14 3.28
C VAL A 116 -2.87 9.13 2.53
N GLN A 117 -2.73 9.22 1.20
CA GLN A 117 -3.50 10.19 0.41
C GLN A 117 -4.81 9.55 -0.07
N PRO A 118 -5.98 10.12 0.25
CA PRO A 118 -7.25 9.54 -0.15
C PRO A 118 -7.55 9.77 -1.63
N CYS A 119 -8.01 8.73 -2.32
CA CYS A 119 -8.52 8.80 -3.67
C CYS A 119 -9.93 9.41 -3.71
N SER A 120 -10.18 10.26 -4.70
CA SER A 120 -11.47 10.94 -4.89
C SER A 120 -12.07 10.65 -6.27
N CYS A 121 -11.99 9.39 -6.73
CA CYS A 121 -12.36 8.99 -8.09
C CYS A 121 -13.84 8.68 -8.30
N GLY A 122 -14.69 8.79 -7.27
CA GLY A 122 -16.11 8.46 -7.38
C GLY A 122 -16.28 6.99 -7.77
N SER A 123 -16.72 6.73 -9.01
CA SER A 123 -16.85 5.37 -9.55
C SER A 123 -15.70 4.96 -10.50
N GLY A 124 -14.60 5.73 -10.50
CA GLY A 124 -13.41 5.43 -11.29
C GLY A 124 -12.36 4.69 -10.48
N GLN A 125 -11.48 3.99 -11.17
CA GLN A 125 -10.35 3.29 -10.56
C GLN A 125 -9.23 4.29 -10.26
N CYS A 126 -8.62 4.20 -9.07
CA CYS A 126 -7.57 5.10 -8.65
C CYS A 126 -6.19 4.49 -8.91
N ASP A 127 -5.30 5.25 -9.54
CA ASP A 127 -3.90 4.87 -9.66
C ASP A 127 -3.22 4.95 -8.27
N PRO A 128 -2.67 3.85 -7.75
CA PRO A 128 -2.16 3.80 -6.37
C PRO A 128 -0.89 4.65 -6.18
N VAL A 129 -0.16 4.95 -7.26
CA VAL A 129 1.08 5.73 -7.20
C VAL A 129 0.76 7.23 -7.24
N THR A 130 -0.12 7.63 -8.16
CA THR A 130 -0.33 9.04 -8.54
C THR A 130 -1.67 9.62 -8.08
N GLY A 131 -2.63 8.78 -7.71
CA GLY A 131 -4.00 9.19 -7.36
C GLY A 131 -4.87 9.58 -8.56
N ARG A 132 -4.40 9.34 -9.80
CA ARG A 132 -5.14 9.68 -11.02
C ARG A 132 -6.29 8.70 -11.23
N CYS A 133 -7.44 9.24 -11.62
CA CYS A 133 -8.63 8.45 -11.84
C CYS A 133 -8.76 7.97 -13.28
N GLN A 134 -8.94 6.66 -13.44
CA GLN A 134 -9.36 6.03 -14.68
C GLN A 134 -10.89 5.94 -14.67
N CYS A 135 -11.53 6.76 -15.50
CA CYS A 135 -12.98 6.88 -15.51
C CYS A 135 -13.65 5.85 -16.42
N PRO A 136 -14.81 5.29 -16.01
CA PRO A 136 -15.61 4.47 -16.89
C PRO A 136 -16.18 5.30 -18.05
N PRO A 137 -16.59 4.66 -19.15
CA PRO A 137 -17.23 5.34 -20.28
C PRO A 137 -18.40 6.22 -19.82
N GLY A 138 -18.52 7.43 -20.38
CA GLY A 138 -19.60 8.35 -20.00
C GLY A 138 -19.28 9.29 -18.82
N LYS A 139 -18.16 9.09 -18.11
CA LYS A 139 -17.69 9.99 -17.05
C LYS A 139 -16.35 10.62 -17.43
N MET A 140 -16.16 11.87 -17.04
CA MET A 140 -14.94 12.63 -17.37
C MET A 140 -14.56 13.55 -16.20
N ARG A 141 -13.46 14.32 -16.37
CA ARG A 141 -12.83 15.17 -15.32
C ARG A 141 -12.03 14.36 -14.30
N ALA A 142 -11.24 15.07 -13.48
CA ALA A 142 -10.27 14.51 -12.54
C ALA A 142 -10.86 13.58 -11.45
N ARG A 143 -12.19 13.59 -11.24
CA ARG A 143 -12.89 12.81 -10.20
C ARG A 143 -13.99 11.91 -10.77
N CYS A 144 -13.97 11.63 -12.07
CA CYS A 144 -14.99 10.87 -12.78
C CYS A 144 -16.42 11.32 -12.44
N GLN A 145 -16.61 12.64 -12.49
CA GLN A 145 -17.93 13.23 -12.35
C GLN A 145 -18.70 12.96 -13.62
N GLN A 146 -20.03 13.01 -13.53
CA GLN A 146 -20.89 12.85 -14.70
C GLN A 146 -20.52 13.95 -15.68
N GLY A 147 -19.86 13.56 -16.78
CA GLY A 147 -19.73 14.43 -17.91
C GLY A 147 -21.12 14.65 -18.43
N ASN A 148 -21.49 15.90 -18.69
CA ASN A 148 -22.67 16.18 -19.48
C ASN A 148 -22.32 15.76 -20.93
N ASN A 149 -22.25 14.45 -21.15
CA ASN A 149 -21.92 13.82 -22.43
C ASN A 149 -23.16 13.77 -23.33
N GLY A 150 -24.18 14.59 -23.03
CA GLY A 150 -25.19 14.93 -23.99
C GLY A 150 -24.59 15.88 -25.01
N CYS A 151 -24.41 15.42 -26.25
CA CYS A 151 -24.46 16.36 -27.35
C CYS A 151 -25.88 16.92 -27.36
N ARG A 152 -26.01 18.21 -27.06
CA ARG A 152 -27.30 18.87 -27.16
C ARG A 152 -27.59 19.06 -28.64
N VAL A 153 -28.43 18.18 -29.19
CA VAL A 153 -28.95 18.30 -30.55
C VAL A 153 -30.12 19.26 -30.50
N THR A 154 -29.97 20.41 -31.14
CA THR A 154 -31.07 21.36 -31.32
C THR A 154 -31.62 21.16 -32.72
N LEU A 155 -32.90 20.80 -32.83
CA LEU A 155 -33.62 20.73 -34.09
C LEU A 155 -34.33 22.06 -34.32
N SER A 156 -34.02 22.71 -35.44
CA SER A 156 -34.71 23.93 -35.87
C SER A 156 -35.34 23.69 -37.24
N VAL A 157 -36.61 24.06 -37.38
CA VAL A 157 -37.31 24.05 -38.67
C VAL A 157 -36.99 25.36 -39.37
N GLN A 158 -36.14 25.32 -40.40
CA GLN A 158 -35.78 26.51 -41.18
C GLN A 158 -36.71 26.72 -42.39
N ALA A 159 -37.41 25.66 -42.82
CA ALA A 159 -38.45 25.69 -43.85
C ALA A 159 -39.41 24.50 -43.66
N LEU A 160 -40.61 24.55 -44.26
CA LEU A 160 -41.64 23.50 -44.15
C LEU A 160 -41.19 22.09 -44.59
N THR A 161 -40.07 21.98 -45.30
CA THR A 161 -39.54 20.72 -45.85
C THR A 161 -38.12 20.36 -45.37
N LYS A 162 -37.50 21.16 -44.49
CA LYS A 162 -36.11 20.90 -44.03
C LYS A 162 -35.96 21.07 -42.52
N LEU A 163 -35.47 20.00 -41.90
CA LEU A 163 -34.97 19.99 -40.53
C LEU A 163 -33.48 20.30 -40.54
N HIS A 164 -33.07 21.32 -39.77
CA HIS A 164 -31.67 21.62 -39.52
C HIS A 164 -31.33 21.16 -38.10
N TYR A 165 -30.23 20.42 -37.92
CA TYR A 165 -29.77 19.98 -36.62
C TYR A 165 -28.42 20.63 -36.29
N GLU A 166 -28.27 21.10 -35.05
CA GLU A 166 -27.02 21.69 -34.55
C GLU A 166 -26.61 20.94 -33.27
N SER A 167 -25.41 20.38 -33.23
CA SER A 167 -24.87 19.68 -32.07
C SER A 167 -23.83 20.54 -31.35
N ARG A 168 -24.11 20.85 -30.08
CA ARG A 168 -23.11 21.42 -29.16
C ARG A 168 -22.70 20.34 -28.17
N CYS A 169 -21.45 19.89 -28.28
CA CYS A 169 -20.86 18.91 -27.37
C CYS A 169 -19.83 19.62 -26.48
N GLY A 170 -19.84 19.35 -25.17
CA GLY A 170 -18.89 19.93 -24.23
C GLY A 170 -17.48 19.38 -24.45
N ALA A 171 -16.52 20.25 -24.77
CA ALA A 171 -15.19 19.88 -25.26
C ALA A 171 -14.28 19.20 -24.22
N LYS A 172 -13.50 18.20 -24.66
CA LYS A 172 -12.05 18.35 -24.85
C LYS A 172 -11.55 17.45 -25.99
N GLU A 173 -10.90 18.12 -26.94
CA GLU A 173 -10.06 17.69 -28.06
C GLU A 173 -9.65 16.20 -28.16
N TYR A 174 -10.07 15.57 -29.26
CA TYR A 174 -9.21 14.63 -29.99
C TYR A 174 -9.03 15.21 -31.39
N ASN A 175 -7.79 15.58 -31.71
CA ASN A 175 -7.40 15.89 -33.08
C ASN A 175 -7.45 14.58 -33.87
N SER A 176 -8.56 14.32 -34.54
CA SER A 176 -8.59 13.38 -35.66
C SER A 176 -9.55 13.93 -36.71
N MET A 177 -8.97 14.36 -37.80
CA MET A 177 -9.65 14.70 -39.04
C MET A 177 -10.25 13.39 -39.59
N GLY A 178 -11.46 13.05 -39.15
CA GLY A 178 -12.14 11.81 -39.51
C GLY A 178 -13.52 12.10 -40.08
N ILE A 179 -13.63 12.08 -41.41
CA ILE A 179 -14.90 12.07 -42.13
C ILE A 179 -15.62 10.77 -41.73
N VAL A 180 -16.61 10.84 -40.85
CA VAL A 180 -17.54 9.70 -40.65
C VAL A 180 -18.48 9.71 -41.84
N TYR A 181 -18.15 8.90 -42.84
CA TYR A 181 -19.06 8.59 -43.94
C TYR A 181 -20.37 8.03 -43.36
N ASN A 182 -21.44 8.64 -43.84
CA ASN A 182 -22.84 8.37 -43.58
C ASN A 182 -23.18 6.87 -43.70
N THR A 183 -23.41 6.17 -42.59
CA THR A 183 -23.82 4.75 -42.59
C THR A 183 -25.07 4.44 -41.76
N PHE A 184 -25.92 5.44 -41.42
CA PHE A 184 -27.12 5.19 -40.61
C PHE A 184 -28.47 5.58 -41.22
N PHE A 185 -28.57 5.83 -42.53
CA PHE A 185 -29.87 5.95 -43.21
C PHE A 185 -29.91 5.27 -44.58
N LEU A 186 -29.52 4.00 -44.63
CA LEU A 186 -29.97 3.07 -45.68
C LEU A 186 -30.30 1.76 -44.99
N ASN A 187 -31.56 1.58 -44.59
CA ASN A 187 -32.29 0.31 -44.56
C ASN A 187 -33.62 0.48 -43.82
N ALA A 188 -34.59 1.11 -44.49
CA ALA A 188 -36.00 0.95 -44.20
C ALA A 188 -36.82 1.33 -45.44
N ALA A 189 -36.63 0.59 -46.54
CA ALA A 189 -37.55 0.58 -47.67
C ALA A 189 -37.34 -0.71 -48.48
N LEU A 190 -37.97 -1.80 -48.04
CA LEU A 190 -38.49 -2.83 -48.95
C LEU A 190 -39.75 -3.42 -48.29
N ILE A 191 -40.89 -2.79 -48.56
CA ILE A 191 -42.21 -3.42 -48.53
C ILE A 191 -42.67 -3.39 -49.99
N ILE A 192 -42.61 -4.55 -50.63
CA ILE A 192 -43.70 -5.03 -51.48
C ILE A 192 -44.50 -5.97 -50.59
#